data_AF-A0A0D1CBR4-F1
#
_entry.id   AF-A0A0D1CBR4-F1
#
_cell.length_a   1.000
_cell.length_b   1.000
_cell.length_c   1.000
_cell.angle_alpha   90.00
_cell.angle_beta   90.00
_cell.angle_gamma   90.00
#
_symmetry.space_group_name_H-M   'P 1'
#
loop_
_entity.id
_entity.type
_entity.pdbx_description
1 polymer ?
#
loop_
_entity_poly.entity_id
_entity_poly.type
_entity_poly.pdbx_seq_one_letter_code
_entity_poly.pdbx_strand_id
1 'polypeptide(L)'
;MPTAIADTTTVRLKSVLDILAESVLSGETLGAGAVLAQATVRVPLNEKESELLSGGIPRGHKALTTATSKLVKAGWLVKGRSGWTITEDGLRATVAFPDADSFATALAEGTPVPADIPVPTSLPAKAAAPKAAPKKKAPSKAAKVVEKAAELIEDAVAPVAKAVRTRKAAAKPAKASEDTPAEAPSVESIDQPEAVAIAGDFNVLLGAPANWAPQYDEAQMKLDAVDQLWKLTTDLPAGHYSFKIALNRSWDENYGAFGAFDGANHELHHPGGRITFNYDHRTRDITLV
;
A
#
# COMPACT_ATOMS: atom_id res chain seq x y z
N MET A 1 -3.96 27.41 29.43
CA MET A 1 -3.69 27.18 27.99
C MET A 1 -4.95 26.57 27.39
N PRO A 2 -5.45 27.03 26.23
CA PRO A 2 -6.59 26.37 25.60
C PRO A 2 -6.17 24.98 25.11
N THR A 3 -6.87 23.94 25.57
CA THR A 3 -6.70 22.56 25.07
C THR A 3 -7.00 22.53 23.58
N ALA A 4 -6.06 22.06 22.77
CA ALA A 4 -6.31 21.89 21.34
C ALA A 4 -7.31 20.73 21.16
N ILE A 5 -8.47 21.00 20.59
CA ILE A 5 -9.42 19.95 20.21
C ILE A 5 -8.87 19.27 18.94
N ALA A 6 -8.73 17.95 18.97
CA ALA A 6 -8.23 17.20 17.83
C ALA A 6 -9.22 17.28 16.65
N ASP A 7 -8.74 17.78 15.51
CA ASP A 7 -9.47 17.62 14.25
C ASP A 7 -9.40 16.17 13.76
N THR A 8 -10.29 15.80 12.82
CA THR A 8 -10.36 14.42 12.29
C THR A 8 -9.05 13.97 11.65
N THR A 9 -8.26 14.91 11.10
CA THR A 9 -6.92 14.61 10.55
C THR A 9 -5.93 14.23 11.66
N THR A 10 -6.00 14.87 12.82
CA THR A 10 -5.16 14.58 13.98
C THR A 10 -5.54 13.27 14.64
N VAL A 11 -6.84 12.92 14.67
CA VAL A 11 -7.29 11.58 15.09
C VAL A 11 -6.72 10.48 14.18
N ARG A 12 -6.72 10.69 12.86
CA ARG A 12 -6.04 9.79 11.90
C ARG A 12 -4.53 9.75 12.11
N LEU A 13 -3.92 10.89 12.40
CA LEU A 13 -2.48 11.00 12.64
C LEU A 13 -2.04 10.21 13.88
N LYS A 14 -2.86 10.23 14.94
CA LYS A 14 -2.65 9.35 16.10
C LYS A 14 -2.78 7.88 15.70
N SER A 15 -3.80 7.53 14.91
CA SER A 15 -3.99 6.16 14.42
C SER A 15 -2.78 5.67 13.60
N VAL A 16 -2.14 6.54 12.81
CA VAL A 16 -0.88 6.24 12.10
C VAL A 16 0.23 5.83 13.09
N LEU A 17 0.40 6.59 14.18
CA LEU A 17 1.42 6.27 15.19
C LEU A 17 1.10 4.96 15.91
N ASP A 18 -0.16 4.73 16.26
CA ASP A 18 -0.63 3.49 16.90
C ASP A 18 -0.39 2.27 15.98
N ILE A 19 -0.68 2.37 14.67
CA ILE A 19 -0.44 1.29 13.69
C ILE A 19 1.05 0.96 13.59
N LEU A 20 1.93 1.97 13.56
CA LEU A 20 3.37 1.74 13.51
C LEU A 20 3.88 1.09 14.81
N ALA A 21 3.32 1.42 15.96
CA ALA A 21 3.64 0.75 17.22
C ALA A 21 3.20 -0.73 17.20
N GLU A 22 2.00 -1.02 16.68
CA GLU A 22 1.50 -2.38 16.50
C GLU A 22 2.35 -3.20 15.50
N SER A 23 2.84 -2.57 14.44
CA SER A 23 3.70 -3.23 13.45
C SER A 23 5.06 -3.63 14.06
N VAL A 24 5.65 -2.77 14.89
CA VAL A 24 6.87 -3.11 15.64
C VAL A 24 6.64 -4.27 16.61
N LEU A 25 5.50 -4.28 17.31
CA LEU A 25 5.17 -5.35 18.26
C LEU A 25 4.86 -6.69 17.60
N SER A 26 4.31 -6.68 16.39
CA SER A 26 4.02 -7.88 15.59
C SER A 26 5.22 -8.37 14.77
N GLY A 27 6.27 -7.55 14.64
CA GLY A 27 7.41 -7.83 13.76
C GLY A 27 7.09 -7.65 12.27
N GLU A 28 5.93 -7.08 11.94
CA GLU A 28 5.52 -6.80 10.56
C GLU A 28 6.07 -5.44 10.11
N THR A 29 6.68 -5.41 8.92
CA THR A 29 7.11 -4.17 8.28
C THR A 29 6.02 -3.66 7.35
N LEU A 30 5.35 -2.57 7.76
CA LEU A 30 4.34 -1.92 6.95
C LEU A 30 4.94 -0.78 6.12
N GLY A 31 4.62 -0.76 4.83
CA GLY A 31 4.90 0.38 3.96
C GLY A 31 4.06 1.60 4.35
N ALA A 32 4.55 2.80 4.00
CA ALA A 32 3.88 4.06 4.30
C ALA A 32 2.41 4.08 3.87
N GLY A 33 2.15 3.58 2.67
CA GLY A 33 0.82 3.52 2.10
C GLY A 33 -0.13 2.58 2.86
N ALA A 34 0.35 1.38 3.24
CA ALA A 34 -0.41 0.44 4.07
C ALA A 34 -0.78 1.05 5.44
N VAL A 35 0.16 1.76 6.07
CA VAL A 35 -0.10 2.47 7.35
C VAL A 35 -1.19 3.52 7.19
N LEU A 36 -1.12 4.33 6.13
CA LEU A 36 -2.13 5.36 5.84
C LEU A 36 -3.50 4.76 5.48
N ALA A 37 -3.52 3.66 4.73
CA ALA A 37 -4.73 2.94 4.38
C ALA A 37 -5.40 2.37 5.65
N GLN A 38 -4.64 1.69 6.50
CA GLN A 38 -5.15 1.19 7.79
C GLN A 38 -5.65 2.32 8.69
N ALA A 39 -4.96 3.47 8.74
CA ALA A 39 -5.42 4.63 9.52
C ALA A 39 -6.75 5.19 8.98
N THR A 40 -6.92 5.17 7.66
CA THR A 40 -8.16 5.60 7.00
C THR A 40 -9.31 4.60 7.23
N VAL A 41 -9.02 3.31 7.37
CA VAL A 41 -10.03 2.31 7.78
C VAL A 41 -10.46 2.52 9.23
N ARG A 42 -9.50 2.81 10.14
CA ARG A 42 -9.80 3.08 11.55
C ARG A 42 -10.62 4.36 11.74
N VAL A 43 -10.34 5.38 10.93
CA VAL A 43 -11.03 6.67 10.97
C VAL A 43 -11.42 7.07 9.54
N PRO A 44 -12.60 6.64 9.07
CA PRO A 44 -13.07 6.88 7.69
C PRO A 44 -13.07 8.36 7.28
N LEU A 45 -12.81 8.63 6.00
CA LEU A 45 -12.92 9.98 5.42
C LEU A 45 -14.39 10.44 5.42
N ASN A 46 -14.63 11.71 5.74
CA ASN A 46 -15.93 12.34 5.52
C ASN A 46 -16.10 12.74 4.04
N GLU A 47 -17.31 13.11 3.64
CA GLU A 47 -17.66 13.44 2.24
C GLU A 47 -16.66 14.40 1.56
N LYS A 48 -16.32 15.51 2.22
CA LYS A 48 -15.37 16.51 1.69
C LYS A 48 -13.94 15.97 1.61
N GLU A 49 -13.56 15.10 2.53
CA GLU A 49 -12.25 14.45 2.54
C GLU A 49 -12.14 13.33 1.49
N SER A 50 -13.26 12.70 1.15
CA SER A 50 -13.38 11.67 0.11
C SER A 50 -13.31 12.24 -1.31
N GLU A 51 -13.57 13.54 -1.49
CA GLU A 51 -13.46 14.20 -2.79
C GLU A 51 -12.07 13.98 -3.43
N LEU A 52 -12.08 13.43 -4.64
CA LEU A 52 -10.87 13.18 -5.41
C LEU A 52 -10.31 14.50 -5.95
N LEU A 53 -9.00 14.70 -5.77
CA LEU A 53 -8.26 15.76 -6.44
C LEU A 53 -8.04 15.39 -7.91
N SER A 54 -7.50 16.34 -8.70
CA SER A 54 -7.23 16.13 -10.14
C SER A 54 -6.33 14.92 -10.45
N GLY A 55 -5.54 14.46 -9.47
CA GLY A 55 -4.71 13.26 -9.58
C GLY A 55 -5.35 11.99 -9.03
N GLY A 56 -6.67 11.94 -8.80
CA GLY A 56 -7.36 10.74 -8.31
C GLY A 56 -7.12 10.41 -6.83
N ILE A 57 -6.40 11.26 -6.10
CA ILE A 57 -6.12 11.08 -4.66
C ILE A 57 -7.18 11.84 -3.84
N PRO A 58 -7.85 11.21 -2.85
CA PRO A 58 -8.77 11.89 -1.95
C PRO A 58 -8.07 13.02 -1.19
N ARG A 59 -8.77 14.15 -1.03
CA ARG A 59 -8.27 15.32 -0.29
C ARG A 59 -7.78 14.95 1.12
N GLY A 60 -8.56 14.13 1.84
CA GLY A 60 -8.24 13.71 3.20
C GLY A 60 -6.97 12.87 3.28
N HIS A 61 -6.75 12.00 2.30
CA HIS A 61 -5.50 11.24 2.21
C HIS A 61 -4.30 12.18 2.03
N LYS A 62 -4.38 13.14 1.10
CA LYS A 62 -3.30 14.14 0.90
C LYS A 62 -3.03 14.97 2.15
N ALA A 63 -4.10 15.36 2.86
CA ALA A 63 -3.99 16.08 4.13
C ALA A 63 -3.30 15.24 5.20
N LEU A 64 -3.66 13.96 5.35
CA LEU A 64 -3.03 13.04 6.28
C LEU A 64 -1.54 12.81 5.95
N THR A 65 -1.22 12.54 4.68
CA THR A 65 0.16 12.38 4.22
C THR A 65 1.01 13.61 4.52
N THR A 66 0.45 14.81 4.37
CA THR A 66 1.11 16.06 4.75
C THR A 66 1.27 16.18 6.27
N ALA A 67 0.23 15.85 7.03
CA ALA A 67 0.20 15.93 8.49
C ALA A 67 1.24 15.01 9.17
N THR A 68 1.62 13.89 8.54
CA THR A 68 2.68 13.00 9.03
C THR A 68 4.05 13.66 9.18
N SER A 69 4.29 14.80 8.52
CA SER A 69 5.49 15.63 8.79
C SER A 69 5.58 16.12 10.23
N LYS A 70 4.44 16.30 10.93
CA LYS A 70 4.41 16.67 12.35
C LYS A 70 5.03 15.59 13.24
N LEU A 71 4.77 14.31 12.94
CA LEU A 71 5.37 13.18 13.65
C LEU A 71 6.89 13.13 13.45
N VAL A 72 7.36 13.44 12.24
CA VAL A 72 8.80 13.52 11.94
C VAL A 72 9.44 14.66 12.73
N LYS A 73 8.81 15.85 12.73
CA LYS A 73 9.29 17.01 13.48
C LYS A 73 9.35 16.76 14.99
N ALA A 74 8.39 15.99 15.52
CA ALA A 74 8.38 15.56 16.92
C ALA A 74 9.41 14.46 17.24
N GLY A 75 10.10 13.91 16.24
CA GLY A 75 11.05 12.81 16.41
C GLY A 75 10.37 11.45 16.66
N TRP A 76 9.07 11.33 16.40
CA TRP A 76 8.28 10.10 16.66
C TRP A 76 8.24 9.14 15.47
N LEU A 77 8.59 9.64 14.28
CA LEU A 77 8.55 8.90 13.02
C LEU A 77 9.78 9.22 12.18
N VAL A 78 10.40 8.19 11.62
CA VAL A 78 11.41 8.30 10.57
C VAL A 78 10.82 7.81 9.26
N LYS A 79 10.93 8.63 8.21
CA LYS A 79 10.56 8.27 6.84
C LYS A 79 11.80 7.88 6.07
N GLY A 80 11.98 6.59 5.82
CA GLY A 80 13.07 6.05 5.01
C GLY A 80 12.63 5.73 3.59
N ARG A 81 13.60 5.40 2.74
CA ARG A 81 13.36 4.87 1.38
C ARG A 81 12.75 3.45 1.39
N SER A 82 12.86 2.73 2.50
CA SER A 82 12.34 1.38 2.70
C SER A 82 11.02 1.35 3.47
N GLY A 83 10.46 2.51 3.86
CA GLY A 83 9.21 2.60 4.59
C GLY A 83 9.25 3.57 5.76
N TRP A 84 8.25 3.47 6.63
CA TRP A 84 8.11 4.31 7.82
C TRP A 84 8.48 3.51 9.06
N THR A 85 9.22 4.12 9.98
CA THR A 85 9.67 3.49 11.22
C THR A 85 9.33 4.40 12.39
N ILE A 86 8.67 3.84 13.41
CA ILE A 86 8.44 4.55 14.67
C ILE A 86 9.72 4.55 15.51
N THR A 87 10.02 5.68 16.14
CA THR A 87 11.18 5.79 17.05
C THR A 87 10.82 5.30 18.45
N GLU A 88 11.81 5.14 19.31
CA GLU A 88 11.57 4.82 20.72
C GLU A 88 10.72 5.90 21.41
N ASP A 89 11.00 7.18 21.12
CA ASP A 89 10.18 8.30 21.61
C ASP A 89 8.76 8.26 21.04
N GLY A 90 8.60 7.84 19.78
CA GLY A 90 7.27 7.61 19.18
C GLY A 90 6.50 6.50 19.89
N LEU A 91 7.17 5.40 20.25
CA LEU A 91 6.56 4.32 21.03
C LEU A 91 6.11 4.84 22.41
N ARG A 92 6.97 5.60 23.11
CA ARG A 92 6.60 6.22 24.39
C ARG A 92 5.46 7.23 24.24
N ALA A 93 5.40 7.98 23.13
CA ALA A 93 4.34 8.94 22.86
C ALA A 93 2.96 8.26 22.78
N THR A 94 2.87 7.02 22.30
CA THR A 94 1.59 6.27 22.29
C THR A 94 1.03 6.02 23.70
N VAL A 95 1.91 5.93 24.70
CA VAL A 95 1.53 5.75 26.12
C VAL A 95 1.34 7.10 26.81
N ALA A 96 2.21 8.07 26.51
CA ALA A 96 2.16 9.41 27.11
C ALA A 96 0.92 10.21 26.68
N PHE A 97 0.46 10.00 25.45
CA PHE A 97 -0.67 10.73 24.86
C PHE A 97 -1.73 9.73 24.33
N PRO A 98 -2.46 9.07 25.24
CA PRO A 98 -3.34 7.94 24.90
C PRO A 98 -4.60 8.36 24.14
N ASP A 99 -5.00 9.63 24.24
CA ASP A 99 -6.18 10.20 23.58
C ASP A 99 -5.79 11.25 22.52
N ALA A 100 -6.73 11.57 21.62
CA ALA A 100 -6.45 12.44 20.49
C ALA A 100 -6.17 13.89 20.89
N ASP A 101 -6.77 14.38 21.98
CA ASP A 101 -6.66 15.78 22.40
C ASP A 101 -5.32 16.04 23.13
N SER A 102 -4.89 15.12 23.99
CA SER A 102 -3.56 15.16 24.60
C SER A 102 -2.47 15.04 23.54
N PHE A 103 -2.66 14.17 22.55
CA PHE A 103 -1.77 14.04 21.40
C PHE A 103 -1.73 15.30 20.54
N ALA A 104 -2.88 15.91 20.24
CA ALA A 104 -2.97 17.17 19.49
C ALA A 104 -2.25 18.31 20.22
N THR A 105 -2.45 18.40 21.53
CA THR A 105 -1.80 19.40 22.39
C THR A 105 -0.29 19.21 22.40
N ALA A 106 0.19 17.98 22.58
CA ALA A 106 1.62 17.67 22.56
C ALA A 106 2.29 18.04 21.22
N LEU A 107 1.63 17.74 20.09
CA LEU A 107 2.12 18.13 18.77
C LEU A 107 2.12 19.66 18.55
N ALA A 108 1.15 20.38 19.12
CA ALA A 108 1.06 21.83 19.00
C ALA A 108 2.11 22.56 19.86
N GLU A 109 2.34 22.06 21.07
CA GLU A 109 3.31 22.62 22.03
C GLU A 109 4.75 22.17 21.73
N GLY A 110 4.93 21.09 20.97
CA GLY A 110 6.24 20.47 20.78
C GLY A 110 6.74 19.79 22.05
N THR A 111 5.83 19.28 22.88
CA THR A 111 6.13 18.73 24.19
C THR A 111 7.01 17.49 24.05
N PRO A 112 8.22 17.48 24.63
CA PRO A 112 9.08 16.30 24.60
C PRO A 112 8.42 15.16 25.37
N VAL A 113 8.54 13.94 24.86
CA VAL A 113 8.01 12.76 25.53
C VAL A 113 8.83 12.55 26.81
N PRO A 114 8.20 12.47 28.00
CA PRO A 114 8.95 12.27 29.24
C PRO A 114 9.72 10.94 29.20
N ALA A 115 11.01 10.97 29.56
CA ALA A 115 11.91 9.82 29.44
C ALA A 115 11.60 8.69 30.44
N ASP A 116 10.78 8.96 31.45
CA ASP A 116 10.29 8.03 32.47
C ASP A 116 9.09 7.21 32.00
N ILE A 117 8.48 7.55 30.85
CA ILE A 117 7.40 6.74 30.26
C ILE A 117 7.99 5.45 29.68
N PRO A 118 7.52 4.27 30.13
CA PRO A 118 8.04 3.01 29.64
C PRO A 118 7.69 2.82 28.15
N VAL A 119 8.62 2.23 27.41
CA VAL A 119 8.35 1.79 26.03
C VAL A 119 7.31 0.66 26.10
N PRO A 120 6.19 0.74 25.36
CA PRO A 120 5.21 -0.33 25.32
C PRO A 120 5.85 -1.63 24.80
N THR A 121 5.80 -2.68 25.61
CA THR A 121 6.36 -4.01 25.31
C THR A 121 5.30 -5.03 24.89
N SER A 122 4.03 -4.65 24.89
CA SER A 122 2.91 -5.51 24.47
C SER A 122 1.77 -4.66 23.92
N LEU A 123 0.96 -5.26 23.04
CA LEU A 123 -0.26 -4.63 22.53
C LEU A 123 -1.15 -4.26 23.73
N PRO A 124 -1.65 -3.01 23.84
CA PRO A 124 -2.60 -2.69 24.88
C PRO A 124 -3.80 -3.63 24.73
N ALA A 125 -4.18 -4.32 25.83
CA ALA A 125 -5.39 -5.10 25.87
C ALA A 125 -6.53 -4.17 25.45
N LYS A 126 -7.08 -4.39 24.26
CA LYS A 126 -8.26 -3.69 23.76
C LYS A 126 -9.26 -3.63 24.91
N ALA A 127 -9.54 -2.43 25.43
CA ALA A 127 -10.48 -2.24 26.52
C ALA A 127 -11.72 -3.07 26.20
N ALA A 128 -11.96 -4.10 27.01
CA ALA A 128 -12.99 -5.08 26.75
C ALA A 128 -14.31 -4.32 26.58
N ALA A 129 -14.86 -4.32 25.37
CA ALA A 129 -16.24 -3.93 25.17
C ALA A 129 -17.09 -4.73 26.16
N PRO A 130 -18.01 -4.10 26.91
CA PRO A 130 -18.84 -4.81 27.87
C PRO A 130 -19.54 -5.95 27.13
N LYS A 131 -19.38 -7.18 27.66
CA LYS A 131 -19.92 -8.41 27.08
C LYS A 131 -21.39 -8.21 26.74
N ALA A 132 -21.71 -8.21 25.45
CA ALA A 132 -23.09 -8.21 24.98
C ALA A 132 -23.79 -9.49 25.46
N ALA A 133 -24.93 -9.32 26.12
CA ALA A 133 -25.82 -10.39 26.55
C ALA A 133 -26.26 -11.28 25.36
N PRO A 134 -26.55 -12.58 25.58
CA PRO A 134 -26.77 -13.54 24.51
C PRO A 134 -28.09 -13.24 23.79
N LYS A 135 -28.02 -12.84 22.51
CA LYS A 135 -29.20 -12.72 21.65
C LYS A 135 -29.61 -14.11 21.16
N LYS A 136 -30.88 -14.43 21.41
CA LYS A 136 -31.60 -15.65 21.02
C LYS A 136 -31.53 -15.89 19.50
N LYS A 137 -31.36 -17.16 19.12
CA LYS A 137 -31.47 -17.69 17.75
C LYS A 137 -32.91 -17.61 17.23
N ALA A 138 -33.09 -17.15 15.98
CA ALA A 138 -34.18 -17.50 15.06
C ALA A 138 -33.76 -17.05 13.62
N PRO A 139 -34.31 -17.61 12.53
CA PRO A 139 -33.56 -18.49 11.62
C PRO A 139 -33.23 -17.89 10.24
N SER A 140 -32.31 -18.57 9.57
CA SER A 140 -31.77 -18.30 8.25
C SER A 140 -32.80 -18.40 7.11
N LYS A 141 -32.82 -17.38 6.24
CA LYS A 141 -33.34 -17.46 4.87
C LYS A 141 -32.38 -16.83 3.84
N ALA A 142 -31.07 -16.82 4.14
CA ALA A 142 -30.04 -16.33 3.21
C ALA A 142 -29.03 -17.41 2.80
N ALA A 143 -29.20 -18.66 3.26
CA ALA A 143 -28.31 -19.79 2.94
C ALA A 143 -28.70 -20.56 1.66
N LYS A 144 -29.64 -20.05 0.85
CA LYS A 144 -30.15 -20.76 -0.33
C LYS A 144 -29.93 -20.04 -1.67
N VAL A 145 -29.13 -18.97 -1.69
CA VAL A 145 -28.72 -18.29 -2.93
C VAL A 145 -27.22 -18.49 -3.22
N VAL A 146 -26.44 -18.97 -2.25
CA VAL A 146 -24.99 -19.20 -2.40
C VAL A 146 -24.66 -20.61 -2.93
N GLU A 147 -25.64 -21.52 -3.00
CA GLU A 147 -25.43 -22.90 -3.47
C GLU A 147 -25.69 -23.09 -4.98
N LYS A 148 -26.06 -22.02 -5.71
CA LYS A 148 -26.32 -22.08 -7.17
C LYS A 148 -25.23 -21.40 -8.03
N ALA A 149 -24.13 -20.97 -7.42
CA ALA A 149 -22.99 -20.37 -8.11
C ALA A 149 -21.73 -21.26 -8.11
N ALA A 150 -21.80 -22.47 -7.56
CA ALA A 150 -20.68 -23.42 -7.47
C ALA A 150 -20.74 -24.57 -8.48
N GLU A 151 -21.72 -24.58 -9.39
CA GLU A 151 -21.91 -25.65 -10.38
C GLU A 151 -21.89 -25.05 -11.80
N LEU A 152 -20.76 -24.44 -12.19
CA LEU A 152 -20.46 -24.04 -13.58
C LEU A 152 -18.94 -23.89 -13.85
N ILE A 153 -18.09 -24.49 -13.02
CA ILE A 153 -16.64 -24.61 -13.26
C ILE A 153 -16.26 -26.09 -13.20
N GLU A 154 -16.79 -26.86 -14.14
CA GLU A 154 -16.22 -28.14 -14.59
C GLU A 154 -16.63 -28.33 -16.04
N ASP A 155 -15.96 -27.61 -16.94
CA ASP A 155 -15.62 -28.21 -18.23
C ASP A 155 -14.41 -27.48 -18.84
N ALA A 156 -13.51 -28.28 -19.41
CA ALA A 156 -12.26 -27.91 -20.08
C ALA A 156 -10.99 -27.66 -19.23
N VAL A 157 -10.47 -28.70 -18.59
CA VAL A 157 -9.00 -28.87 -18.40
C VAL A 157 -8.58 -30.32 -18.64
N ALA A 158 -7.83 -30.57 -19.72
CA ALA A 158 -6.74 -31.56 -19.90
C ALA A 158 -6.34 -31.67 -21.41
N PRO A 159 -5.18 -32.24 -21.80
CA PRO A 159 -3.82 -31.70 -21.60
C PRO A 159 -2.97 -31.75 -22.91
N VAL A 160 -1.95 -30.89 -23.08
CA VAL A 160 -0.88 -31.14 -24.07
C VAL A 160 0.49 -30.82 -23.46
N ALA A 161 1.25 -31.88 -23.20
CA ALA A 161 2.68 -31.84 -22.94
C ALA A 161 3.42 -32.46 -24.13
N LYS A 162 4.36 -31.72 -24.74
CA LYS A 162 5.73 -32.18 -25.13
C LYS A 162 6.42 -31.27 -26.16
N ALA A 163 7.75 -31.25 -26.01
CA ALA A 163 8.81 -30.84 -26.92
C ALA A 163 9.05 -29.32 -27.01
N VAL A 164 10.26 -28.80 -26.78
CA VAL A 164 11.53 -29.23 -27.39
C VAL A 164 12.70 -29.16 -26.39
N ARG A 165 13.50 -30.23 -26.41
CA ARG A 165 14.80 -30.35 -25.74
C ARG A 165 15.91 -29.72 -26.61
N THR A 166 16.86 -29.13 -25.89
CA THR A 166 18.33 -29.15 -26.14
C THR A 166 18.89 -28.48 -27.41
N ARG A 167 19.73 -27.46 -27.18
CA ARG A 167 21.12 -27.49 -27.65
C ARG A 167 22.05 -26.73 -26.70
N LYS A 168 23.04 -27.47 -26.21
CA LYS A 168 24.18 -27.06 -25.37
C LYS A 168 25.39 -26.86 -26.28
N ALA A 169 26.06 -25.72 -26.17
CA ALA A 169 27.48 -25.50 -26.46
C ALA A 169 27.87 -24.18 -25.75
N ALA A 170 28.48 -24.21 -24.57
CA ALA A 170 29.91 -24.39 -24.30
C ALA A 170 30.79 -23.30 -24.92
N ALA A 171 31.07 -22.24 -24.15
CA ALA A 171 32.33 -21.51 -24.17
C ALA A 171 32.52 -20.75 -22.84
N LYS A 172 33.67 -20.96 -22.19
CA LYS A 172 34.21 -20.22 -21.04
C LYS A 172 35.75 -20.37 -21.14
N PRO A 173 36.60 -19.51 -20.53
CA PRO A 173 36.54 -18.06 -20.27
C PRO A 173 37.69 -17.30 -20.98
N ALA A 174 37.63 -15.97 -20.99
CA ALA A 174 38.84 -15.12 -21.04
C ALA A 174 38.71 -13.95 -20.05
N LYS A 175 39.58 -13.93 -19.04
CA LYS A 175 40.06 -12.75 -18.28
C LYS A 175 40.89 -11.88 -19.26
N ALA A 176 41.10 -10.58 -19.14
CA ALA A 176 40.74 -9.51 -18.21
C ALA A 176 41.01 -8.19 -18.97
N SER A 177 40.44 -7.08 -18.52
CA SER A 177 41.15 -5.80 -18.35
C SER A 177 40.20 -4.81 -17.67
N GLU A 178 40.67 -4.29 -16.55
CA GLU A 178 40.08 -3.24 -15.74
C GLU A 178 40.06 -1.93 -16.53
N ASP A 179 38.90 -1.32 -16.66
CA ASP A 179 38.76 0.12 -16.73
C ASP A 179 37.63 0.48 -15.78
N THR A 180 37.98 1.20 -14.72
CA THR A 180 37.09 1.68 -13.68
C THR A 180 36.26 2.84 -14.22
N PRO A 181 34.92 2.83 -14.08
CA PRO A 181 34.20 4.08 -13.93
C PRO A 181 33.51 4.13 -12.57
N ALA A 182 33.84 5.20 -11.85
CA ALA A 182 33.05 5.90 -10.84
C ALA A 182 32.03 5.06 -10.04
N GLU A 183 32.31 4.95 -8.74
CA GLU A 183 31.38 4.49 -7.71
C GLU A 183 30.05 5.26 -7.80
N ALA A 184 29.10 4.67 -8.54
CA ALA A 184 27.71 5.05 -8.46
C ALA A 184 27.23 4.74 -7.03
N PRO A 185 26.39 5.59 -6.42
CA PRO A 185 25.85 5.31 -5.10
C PRO A 185 25.20 3.94 -5.14
N SER A 186 25.62 3.05 -4.24
CA SER A 186 25.05 1.72 -4.08
C SER A 186 23.58 1.87 -3.68
N VAL A 187 22.70 1.89 -4.66
CA VAL A 187 21.27 1.77 -4.45
C VAL A 187 21.06 0.36 -3.92
N GLU A 188 20.66 0.28 -2.66
CA GLU A 188 20.27 -0.96 -1.98
C GLU A 188 19.31 -1.73 -2.88
N SER A 189 19.79 -2.82 -3.48
CA SER A 189 19.04 -3.61 -4.44
C SER A 189 17.94 -4.38 -3.71
N ILE A 190 16.69 -4.01 -3.96
CA ILE A 190 15.55 -4.80 -3.48
C ILE A 190 15.29 -6.01 -4.37
N ASP A 191 14.79 -7.09 -3.77
CA ASP A 191 14.26 -8.24 -4.50
C ASP A 191 13.01 -7.79 -5.28
N GLN A 192 12.94 -8.18 -6.55
CA GLN A 192 11.91 -7.71 -7.47
C GLN A 192 11.00 -8.89 -7.85
N PRO A 193 9.68 -8.67 -7.99
CA PRO A 193 8.79 -9.70 -8.49
C PRO A 193 9.18 -10.09 -9.93
N GLU A 194 8.77 -11.29 -10.36
CA GLU A 194 9.05 -11.76 -11.72
C GLU A 194 8.27 -10.96 -12.77
N ALA A 195 7.09 -10.47 -12.40
CA ALA A 195 6.25 -9.65 -13.26
C ALA A 195 5.37 -8.70 -12.45
N VAL A 196 5.07 -7.53 -13.03
CA VAL A 196 4.12 -6.56 -12.47
C VAL A 196 3.14 -6.20 -13.56
N ALA A 197 1.84 -6.32 -13.26
CA ALA A 197 0.76 -5.95 -14.14
C ALA A 197 -0.03 -4.79 -13.55
N ILE A 198 -0.47 -3.88 -14.42
CA ILE A 198 -1.49 -2.88 -14.07
C ILE A 198 -2.82 -3.35 -14.65
N ALA A 199 -3.68 -3.87 -13.79
CA ALA A 199 -4.96 -4.47 -14.17
C ALA A 199 -6.12 -3.53 -13.82
N GLY A 200 -6.93 -3.16 -14.80
CA GLY A 200 -8.01 -2.18 -14.65
C GLY A 200 -8.94 -2.10 -15.86
N ASP A 201 -9.79 -1.08 -15.87
CA ASP A 201 -10.84 -0.89 -16.88
C ASP A 201 -10.34 -0.55 -18.29
N PHE A 202 -9.04 -0.29 -18.43
CA PHE A 202 -8.40 0.10 -19.68
C PHE A 202 -7.56 -1.00 -20.32
N ASN A 203 -7.45 -2.21 -19.78
CA ASN A 203 -6.56 -3.22 -20.36
C ASN A 203 -6.97 -3.60 -21.79
N VAL A 204 -8.26 -3.65 -22.11
CA VAL A 204 -8.72 -3.86 -23.50
C VAL A 204 -8.27 -2.73 -24.44
N LEU A 205 -8.14 -1.50 -23.92
CA LEU A 205 -7.60 -0.36 -24.68
C LEU A 205 -6.10 -0.50 -24.92
N LEU A 206 -5.39 -1.25 -24.08
CA LEU A 206 -3.99 -1.63 -24.28
C LEU A 206 -3.81 -2.80 -25.25
N GLY A 207 -4.92 -3.42 -25.69
CA GLY A 207 -4.93 -4.59 -26.56
C GLY A 207 -5.12 -5.92 -25.85
N ALA A 208 -5.31 -5.92 -24.52
CA ALA A 208 -5.56 -7.15 -23.79
C ALA A 208 -6.92 -7.78 -24.18
N PRO A 209 -7.06 -9.12 -24.14
CA PRO A 209 -8.33 -9.78 -24.40
C PRO A 209 -9.47 -9.44 -23.42
N ALA A 210 -9.13 -9.01 -22.20
CA ALA A 210 -10.11 -8.65 -21.17
C ALA A 210 -9.55 -7.60 -20.20
N ASN A 211 -10.45 -6.85 -19.56
CA ASN A 211 -10.14 -5.98 -18.42
C ASN A 211 -9.89 -6.81 -17.16
N TRP A 212 -9.16 -6.23 -16.20
CA TRP A 212 -8.88 -6.86 -14.89
C TRP A 212 -8.17 -8.22 -14.99
N ALA A 213 -7.34 -8.40 -16.01
CA ALA A 213 -6.69 -9.66 -16.33
C ALA A 213 -5.16 -9.52 -16.29
N PRO A 214 -4.53 -9.68 -15.11
CA PRO A 214 -3.10 -9.45 -14.91
C PRO A 214 -2.21 -10.52 -15.55
N GLN A 215 -2.78 -11.59 -16.10
CA GLN A 215 -2.03 -12.66 -16.77
C GLN A 215 -1.58 -12.29 -18.19
N TYR A 216 -2.22 -11.29 -18.81
CA TYR A 216 -1.94 -10.91 -20.19
C TYR A 216 -0.72 -10.00 -20.32
N ASP A 217 0.02 -10.16 -21.42
CA ASP A 217 1.27 -9.45 -21.67
C ASP A 217 1.05 -7.94 -21.86
N GLU A 218 -0.10 -7.53 -22.39
CA GLU A 218 -0.47 -6.13 -22.63
C GLU A 218 -0.69 -5.33 -21.34
N ALA A 219 -0.99 -6.01 -20.24
CA ALA A 219 -1.11 -5.39 -18.92
C ALA A 219 0.24 -5.30 -18.18
N GLN A 220 1.31 -5.93 -18.68
CA GLN A 220 2.59 -6.01 -17.98
C GLN A 220 3.39 -4.71 -18.10
N MET A 221 4.00 -4.34 -16.97
CA MET A 221 4.97 -3.25 -16.86
C MET A 221 6.38 -3.77 -17.15
N LYS A 222 7.31 -2.87 -17.46
CA LYS A 222 8.73 -3.19 -17.67
C LYS A 222 9.57 -2.66 -16.52
N LEU A 223 10.41 -3.51 -15.94
CA LEU A 223 11.37 -3.09 -14.92
C LEU A 223 12.47 -2.23 -15.54
N ASP A 224 12.62 -1.03 -15.01
CA ASP A 224 13.83 -0.21 -15.16
C ASP A 224 14.81 -0.60 -14.06
N ALA A 225 15.88 -1.30 -14.42
CA ALA A 225 16.85 -1.82 -13.47
C ALA A 225 17.70 -0.73 -12.80
N VAL A 226 17.79 0.47 -13.39
CA VAL A 226 18.56 1.59 -12.84
C VAL A 226 17.77 2.26 -11.71
N ASP A 227 16.51 2.57 -11.99
CA ASP A 227 15.62 3.23 -11.01
C ASP A 227 14.95 2.22 -10.05
N GLN A 228 15.02 0.93 -10.37
CA GLN A 228 14.28 -0.15 -9.70
C GLN A 228 12.75 0.04 -9.71
N LEU A 229 12.23 0.71 -10.75
CA LEU A 229 10.82 1.01 -10.94
C LEU A 229 10.23 0.21 -12.10
N TRP A 230 9.00 -0.27 -11.94
CA TRP A 230 8.23 -0.86 -13.04
C TRP A 230 7.48 0.24 -13.77
N LYS A 231 7.65 0.33 -15.08
CA LYS A 231 7.13 1.42 -15.91
C LYS A 231 6.22 0.90 -17.02
N LEU A 232 5.10 1.57 -17.23
CA LEU A 232 4.25 1.40 -18.41
C LEU A 232 3.81 2.77 -18.93
N THR A 233 4.18 3.09 -20.17
CA THR A 233 3.72 4.30 -20.86
C THR A 233 2.69 3.92 -21.91
N THR A 234 1.55 4.59 -21.90
CA THR A 234 0.46 4.33 -22.84
C THR A 234 -0.33 5.61 -23.14
N ASP A 235 -1.10 5.60 -24.21
CA ASP A 235 -2.02 6.67 -24.58
C ASP A 235 -3.45 6.22 -24.22
N LEU A 236 -4.10 6.90 -23.27
CA LEU A 236 -5.46 6.61 -22.83
C LEU A 236 -6.43 7.71 -23.28
N PRO A 237 -7.66 7.37 -23.73
CA PRO A 237 -8.71 8.35 -23.95
C PRO A 237 -9.10 9.08 -22.66
N ALA A 238 -9.73 10.25 -22.80
CA ALA A 238 -10.32 10.96 -21.66
C ALA A 238 -11.39 10.08 -20.99
N GLY A 239 -11.36 9.96 -19.67
CA GLY A 239 -12.28 9.09 -18.95
C GLY A 239 -11.95 8.89 -17.47
N HIS A 240 -12.80 8.09 -16.83
CA HIS A 240 -12.62 7.61 -15.48
C HIS A 240 -12.25 6.13 -15.54
N TYR A 241 -11.18 5.75 -14.86
CA TYR A 241 -10.68 4.38 -14.85
C TYR A 241 -10.37 3.94 -13.43
N SER A 242 -10.69 2.69 -13.11
CA SER A 242 -10.24 2.04 -11.89
C SER A 242 -9.20 0.97 -12.22
N PHE A 243 -8.18 0.83 -11.38
CA PHE A 243 -7.14 -0.19 -11.56
C PHE A 243 -6.46 -0.62 -10.25
N LYS A 244 -5.70 -1.70 -10.31
CA LYS A 244 -4.83 -2.23 -9.26
C LYS A 244 -3.50 -2.72 -9.84
N ILE A 245 -2.52 -2.91 -8.96
CA ILE A 245 -1.24 -3.52 -9.30
C ILE A 245 -1.27 -4.97 -8.85
N ALA A 246 -0.96 -5.89 -9.76
CA ALA A 246 -0.97 -7.32 -9.52
C ALA A 246 0.43 -7.89 -9.81
N LEU A 247 0.93 -8.75 -8.92
CA LEU A 247 2.27 -9.31 -9.03
C LEU A 247 2.22 -10.72 -9.64
N ASN A 248 3.30 -11.08 -10.33
CA ASN A 248 3.56 -12.42 -10.84
C ASN A 248 2.41 -12.99 -11.68
N ARG A 249 1.79 -12.14 -12.51
CA ARG A 249 0.69 -12.51 -13.44
C ARG A 249 -0.52 -13.14 -12.75
N SER A 250 -0.74 -12.83 -11.47
CA SER A 250 -1.81 -13.41 -10.64
C SER A 250 -2.42 -12.35 -9.72
N TRP A 251 -3.51 -12.69 -9.04
CA TRP A 251 -4.11 -11.84 -8.00
C TRP A 251 -3.65 -12.21 -6.59
N ASP A 252 -2.79 -13.22 -6.43
CA ASP A 252 -2.35 -13.75 -5.13
C ASP A 252 -1.66 -12.69 -4.28
N GLU A 253 -0.90 -11.80 -4.94
CA GLU A 253 -0.35 -10.60 -4.34
C GLU A 253 -0.71 -9.39 -5.20
N ASN A 254 -1.50 -8.48 -4.62
CA ASN A 254 -1.91 -7.26 -5.30
C ASN A 254 -1.95 -6.07 -4.35
N TYR A 255 -1.72 -4.91 -4.93
CA TYR A 255 -1.67 -3.63 -4.25
C TYR A 255 -2.69 -2.68 -4.86
N GLY A 256 -3.58 -2.20 -4.00
CA GLY A 256 -4.55 -1.18 -4.30
C GLY A 256 -4.06 0.22 -3.92
N ALA A 257 -4.99 1.17 -3.86
CA ALA A 257 -4.77 2.56 -3.50
C ALA A 257 -3.83 2.69 -2.30
N PHE A 258 -2.78 3.50 -2.50
CA PHE A 258 -1.73 3.75 -1.50
C PHE A 258 -0.98 2.47 -1.12
N GLY A 259 -0.67 1.60 -2.08
CA GLY A 259 0.11 0.38 -1.88
C GLY A 259 -0.39 -0.58 -0.79
N ALA A 260 -1.69 -0.56 -0.52
CA ALA A 260 -2.31 -1.46 0.45
C ALA A 260 -2.52 -2.85 -0.15
N PHE A 261 -2.03 -3.89 0.55
CA PHE A 261 -2.27 -5.28 0.17
C PHE A 261 -3.78 -5.55 0.15
N ASP A 262 -4.29 -6.13 -0.95
CA ASP A 262 -5.73 -6.31 -1.19
C ASP A 262 -6.55 -5.01 -1.01
N GLY A 263 -5.92 -3.86 -1.19
CA GLY A 263 -6.50 -2.54 -0.94
C GLY A 263 -7.64 -2.17 -1.88
N ALA A 264 -8.21 -0.98 -1.68
CA ALA A 264 -9.19 -0.41 -2.61
C ALA A 264 -8.58 -0.19 -4.01
N ASN A 265 -9.40 -0.01 -5.04
CA ASN A 265 -8.88 0.33 -6.37
C ASN A 265 -8.25 1.73 -6.39
N HIS A 266 -7.26 1.95 -7.26
CA HIS A 266 -6.85 3.29 -7.64
C HIS A 266 -7.89 3.87 -8.59
N GLU A 267 -8.29 5.11 -8.35
CA GLU A 267 -9.18 5.87 -9.22
C GLU A 267 -8.36 6.88 -10.04
N LEU A 268 -8.55 6.88 -11.36
CA LEU A 268 -7.86 7.77 -12.30
C LEU A 268 -8.88 8.57 -13.11
N HIS A 269 -8.82 9.90 -12.96
CA HIS A 269 -9.54 10.84 -13.82
C HIS A 269 -8.56 11.39 -14.86
N HIS A 270 -8.62 10.85 -16.08
CA HIS A 270 -7.65 11.19 -17.12
C HIS A 270 -8.26 12.15 -18.16
N PRO A 271 -7.61 13.30 -18.48
CA PRO A 271 -8.07 14.21 -19.53
C PRO A 271 -7.85 13.68 -20.95
N GLY A 272 -7.17 12.54 -21.10
CA GLY A 272 -6.78 11.96 -22.38
C GLY A 272 -5.34 12.26 -22.77
N GLY A 273 -4.75 11.37 -23.58
CA GLY A 273 -3.37 11.45 -24.05
C GLY A 273 -2.42 10.51 -23.31
N ARG A 274 -1.12 10.79 -23.43
CA ARG A 274 -0.06 9.95 -22.87
C ARG A 274 -0.01 10.03 -21.34
N ILE A 275 0.15 8.87 -20.71
CA ILE A 275 0.36 8.71 -19.28
C ILE A 275 1.44 7.66 -19.04
N THR A 276 2.27 7.88 -18.03
CA THR A 276 3.27 6.92 -17.56
C THR A 276 2.96 6.48 -16.13
N PHE A 277 2.75 5.19 -15.98
CA PHE A 277 2.56 4.48 -14.73
C PHE A 277 3.93 4.02 -14.19
N ASN A 278 4.32 4.46 -13.00
CA ASN A 278 5.57 4.07 -12.34
C ASN A 278 5.27 3.40 -10.99
N TYR A 279 5.42 2.09 -10.91
CA TYR A 279 5.27 1.32 -9.68
C TYR A 279 6.62 1.13 -8.99
N ASP A 280 6.66 1.41 -7.70
CA ASP A 280 7.83 1.20 -6.84
C ASP A 280 7.55 0.05 -5.86
N HIS A 281 8.23 -1.08 -6.05
CA HIS A 281 8.04 -2.25 -5.20
C HIS A 281 8.46 -2.02 -3.74
N ARG A 282 9.36 -1.06 -3.46
CA ARG A 282 9.77 -0.70 -2.09
C ARG A 282 8.61 -0.12 -1.31
N THR A 283 7.81 0.73 -1.96
CA THR A 283 6.67 1.41 -1.34
C THR A 283 5.36 0.68 -1.58
N ARG A 284 5.36 -0.26 -2.54
CA ARG A 284 4.20 -0.99 -3.07
C ARG A 284 3.17 -0.06 -3.72
N ASP A 285 3.53 1.18 -4.02
CA ASP A 285 2.63 2.20 -4.52
C ASP A 285 3.02 2.64 -5.94
N ILE A 286 2.12 3.42 -6.56
CA ILE A 286 2.25 3.88 -7.93
C ILE A 286 2.23 5.40 -8.04
N THR A 287 3.04 5.93 -8.96
CA THR A 287 3.02 7.35 -9.34
C THR A 287 2.70 7.48 -10.83
N LEU A 288 1.93 8.52 -11.17
CA LEU A 288 1.45 8.80 -12.52
C LEU A 288 2.11 10.08 -13.02
N VAL A 289 2.70 10.04 -14.23
CA VAL A 289 3.42 11.16 -14.86
C VAL A 289 2.93 11.40 -16.29
#